data_AF-A0A667WUM3-F1
#
_entry.id   AF-A0A667WUM3-F1
#
_cell.length_a   1.000
_cell.length_b   1.000
_cell.length_c   1.000
_cell.angle_alpha   90.00
_cell.angle_beta   90.00
_cell.angle_gamma   90.00
#
_symmetry.space_group_name_H-M   'P 1'
#
loop_
_entity.id
_entity.type
_entity.pdbx_description
1 polymer ?
#
loop_
_entity_poly.entity_id
_entity_poly.type
_entity_poly.pdbx_seq_one_letter_code
_entity_poly.pdbx_strand_id
1 'polypeptide(L)'
;MGNQVDKLSHLSYAEVPTVDPNGVDTEDGPRIGVSYIFSNDDDELEDGSAVDGTDKDQNQEEKHYDQRDEVECAVYNRDECIYEKSVKSSDLEAYSPENLLNKCKAGDLVEFVATGQYPHWAVYVGDFQVVHLHRSEVKNSFLTDASQGRRCRIVNDLYKFKALGADMVVQNAMEQVGLKDRELSWRNSECFAAWCRFGKREFKMGGEIRIGKQPYRLKIFLSDKQAHVLEFQSLEDMIMEKRRNDHLGRTAVLQELANHFSLAYTVLH
;
A
#
# COMPACT_ATOMS: atom_id res chain seq x y z
N MET A 1 -27.63 3.49 -52.39
CA MET A 1 -27.59 3.40 -50.92
C MET A 1 -26.98 2.04 -50.57
N GLY A 2 -25.99 2.01 -49.68
CA GLY A 2 -25.52 0.78 -49.03
C GLY A 2 -24.08 0.41 -49.39
N ASN A 3 -23.14 0.87 -48.56
CA ASN A 3 -21.70 0.69 -48.68
C ASN A 3 -21.29 -0.79 -48.59
N GLN A 4 -20.42 -1.20 -49.52
CA GLN A 4 -19.69 -2.46 -49.46
C GLN A 4 -18.45 -2.25 -48.59
N VAL A 5 -18.39 -3.02 -47.50
CA VAL A 5 -17.28 -3.14 -46.56
C VAL A 5 -16.18 -3.95 -47.22
N ASP A 6 -15.06 -3.30 -47.56
CA ASP A 6 -13.83 -3.97 -47.96
C ASP A 6 -12.71 -3.72 -46.93
N LYS A 7 -12.37 -4.80 -46.23
CA LYS A 7 -11.05 -5.22 -45.74
C LYS A 7 -10.08 -4.08 -45.36
N LEU A 8 -10.05 -3.73 -44.08
CA LEU A 8 -8.86 -3.15 -43.46
C LEU A 8 -7.81 -4.25 -43.34
N SER A 9 -6.85 -4.22 -44.26
CA SER A 9 -5.66 -5.05 -44.30
C SER A 9 -4.82 -4.87 -43.04
N HIS A 10 -4.39 -5.99 -42.46
CA HIS A 10 -3.38 -6.07 -41.41
C HIS A 10 -2.13 -5.27 -41.81
N LEU A 11 -1.86 -4.16 -41.12
CA LEU A 11 -0.59 -3.46 -41.21
C LEU A 11 0.37 -4.08 -40.19
N SER A 12 1.40 -4.75 -40.71
CA SER A 12 2.53 -5.27 -39.94
C SER A 12 3.39 -4.12 -39.44
N TYR A 13 3.84 -4.19 -38.19
CA TYR A 13 4.60 -3.16 -37.47
C TYR A 13 6.01 -2.88 -38.06
N ALA A 14 6.39 -3.54 -39.16
CA ALA A 14 7.71 -3.44 -39.78
C ALA A 14 7.86 -2.31 -40.82
N GLU A 15 6.79 -1.55 -41.11
CA GLU A 15 6.79 -0.53 -42.18
C GLU A 15 6.55 0.89 -41.65
N VAL A 16 6.99 1.21 -40.43
CA VAL A 16 7.05 2.60 -39.96
C VAL A 16 8.46 3.13 -40.23
N PRO A 17 8.66 4.09 -41.14
CA PRO A 17 9.97 4.69 -41.36
C PRO A 17 10.36 5.49 -40.12
N THR A 18 11.30 5.00 -39.33
CA THR A 18 11.81 5.70 -38.13
C THR A 18 12.92 6.70 -38.47
N VAL A 19 13.03 7.13 -39.72
CA VAL A 19 14.13 8.00 -40.17
C VAL A 19 13.55 9.22 -40.86
N ASP A 20 13.98 10.40 -40.38
CA ASP A 20 13.67 11.69 -40.98
C ASP A 20 14.29 11.76 -42.40
N PRO A 21 13.52 12.09 -43.45
CA PRO A 21 14.02 12.12 -44.83
C PRO A 21 15.05 13.24 -45.09
N ASN A 22 15.26 14.17 -44.16
CA ASN A 22 16.31 15.19 -44.26
C ASN A 22 17.49 14.82 -43.37
N GLY A 23 18.39 13.98 -43.90
CA GLY A 23 19.62 13.55 -43.23
C GLY A 23 20.55 14.72 -42.86
N VAL A 24 20.40 15.21 -41.63
CA VAL A 24 21.37 16.09 -40.97
C VAL A 24 21.58 15.57 -39.55
N ASP A 25 22.63 14.74 -39.38
CA ASP A 25 23.18 14.43 -38.06
C ASP A 25 23.73 15.73 -37.47
N THR A 26 22.99 16.31 -36.52
CA THR A 26 23.51 17.31 -35.60
C THR A 26 23.55 16.69 -34.20
N GLU A 27 24.68 16.01 -33.95
CA GLU A 27 25.11 15.57 -32.61
C GLU A 27 25.41 16.81 -31.76
N ASP A 28 24.43 17.32 -31.00
CA ASP A 28 24.58 17.92 -29.65
C ASP A 28 23.26 18.50 -29.13
N GLY A 29 22.27 17.65 -28.87
CA GLY A 29 21.05 18.01 -28.16
C GLY A 29 20.88 17.14 -26.91
N PRO A 30 20.44 17.69 -25.76
CA PRO A 30 20.26 16.90 -24.55
C PRO A 30 19.23 15.80 -24.81
N ARG A 31 19.71 14.55 -24.90
CA ARG A 31 18.86 13.36 -25.06
C ARG A 31 17.97 13.25 -23.83
N ILE A 32 16.69 13.61 -23.98
CA ILE A 32 15.68 13.41 -22.94
C ILE A 32 15.54 11.89 -22.76
N GLY A 33 16.12 11.37 -21.69
CA GLY A 33 16.01 9.97 -21.32
C GLY A 33 14.57 9.65 -20.95
N VAL A 34 13.86 8.95 -21.84
CA VAL A 34 12.56 8.36 -21.51
C VAL A 34 12.83 7.02 -20.86
N SER A 35 12.78 6.97 -19.54
CA SER A 35 12.82 5.70 -18.79
C SER A 35 11.46 5.02 -18.90
N TYR A 36 11.41 3.88 -19.57
CA TYR A 36 10.26 2.98 -19.54
C TYR A 36 10.21 2.33 -18.15
N ILE A 37 9.29 2.80 -17.31
CA ILE A 37 8.94 2.10 -16.08
C ILE A 37 7.98 0.99 -16.49
N PHE A 38 8.42 -0.26 -16.38
CA PHE A 38 7.53 -1.39 -16.44
C PHE A 38 6.63 -1.32 -15.20
N SER A 39 5.36 -0.98 -15.39
CA SER A 39 4.34 -1.35 -14.41
C SER A 39 4.34 -2.87 -14.38
N ASN A 40 4.99 -3.46 -13.38
CA ASN A 40 4.67 -4.83 -13.03
C ASN A 40 3.21 -4.76 -12.57
N ASP A 41 2.29 -5.21 -13.41
CA ASP A 41 1.01 -5.75 -12.95
C ASP A 41 1.37 -7.06 -12.21
N ASP A 42 2.07 -6.92 -11.08
CA ASP A 42 2.09 -7.96 -10.06
C ASP A 42 0.71 -7.89 -9.45
N ASP A 43 -0.16 -8.77 -9.95
CA ASP A 43 -1.28 -9.27 -9.17
C ASP A 43 -0.75 -9.52 -7.75
N GLU A 44 -1.28 -8.77 -6.77
CA GLU A 44 -1.03 -9.02 -5.36
C GLU A 44 -1.51 -10.44 -5.05
N LEU A 45 -0.61 -11.42 -5.18
CA LEU A 45 -0.77 -12.76 -4.64
C LEU A 45 -0.65 -12.62 -3.13
N GLU A 46 -1.74 -12.13 -2.54
CA GLU A 46 -1.99 -12.06 -1.12
C GLU A 46 -2.11 -13.50 -0.60
N ASP A 47 -0.96 -14.00 -0.16
CA ASP A 47 -0.71 -15.18 0.65
C ASP A 47 -0.75 -16.55 -0.07
N GLY A 48 0.38 -17.25 0.07
CA GLY A 48 0.60 -18.64 -0.29
C GLY A 48 -0.08 -19.62 0.67
N SER A 49 -1.39 -19.48 0.86
CA SER A 49 -2.20 -20.45 1.60
C SER A 49 -2.92 -21.40 0.63
N ALA A 50 -2.21 -22.47 0.28
CA ALA A 50 -2.68 -23.78 -0.19
C ALA A 50 -3.86 -23.84 -1.19
N VAL A 51 -3.50 -24.10 -2.45
CA VAL A 51 -4.33 -24.88 -3.37
C VAL A 51 -4.49 -26.29 -2.81
N ASP A 52 -5.69 -26.81 -2.95
CA ASP A 52 -6.15 -28.16 -2.63
C ASP A 52 -5.11 -29.27 -2.89
N GLY A 53 -4.79 -30.01 -1.81
CA GLY A 53 -4.28 -31.40 -1.82
C GLY A 53 -2.90 -31.69 -2.43
N THR A 54 -1.82 -31.58 -1.63
CA THR A 54 -0.89 -32.67 -1.21
C THR A 54 0.32 -32.10 -0.46
N ASP A 55 0.73 -32.82 0.60
CA ASP A 55 1.96 -32.70 1.39
C ASP A 55 2.31 -31.35 2.04
N LYS A 56 1.86 -31.20 3.30
CA LYS A 56 2.35 -30.20 4.25
C LYS A 56 3.84 -30.42 4.54
N ASP A 57 4.69 -29.53 4.06
CA ASP A 57 6.03 -29.37 4.58
C ASP A 57 5.94 -28.71 5.96
N GLN A 58 6.03 -29.55 7.00
CA GLN A 58 5.97 -29.16 8.41
C GLN A 58 7.29 -28.52 8.83
N ASN A 59 7.55 -27.25 8.47
CA ASN A 59 8.65 -26.48 9.08
C ASN A 59 8.65 -24.96 8.85
N GLN A 60 7.48 -24.32 8.63
CA GLN A 60 7.39 -22.89 8.92
C GLN A 60 7.14 -22.75 10.42
N GLU A 61 8.21 -22.56 11.20
CA GLU A 61 8.09 -22.08 12.58
C GLU A 61 7.15 -20.87 12.56
N GLU A 62 5.99 -20.97 13.22
CA GLU A 62 5.07 -19.86 13.41
C GLU A 62 5.84 -18.73 14.11
N LYS A 63 6.37 -17.79 13.32
CA LYS A 63 7.05 -16.62 13.86
C LYS A 63 6.02 -15.81 14.63
N HIS A 64 6.04 -15.96 15.96
CA HIS A 64 5.24 -15.13 16.84
C HIS A 64 5.45 -13.66 16.50
N TYR A 65 4.35 -12.90 16.38
CA TYR A 65 4.41 -11.47 16.14
C TYR A 65 5.29 -10.77 17.19
N ASP A 66 6.32 -10.06 16.73
CA ASP A 66 7.22 -9.28 17.56
C ASP A 66 7.10 -7.79 17.23
N GLN A 67 6.50 -7.03 18.14
CA GLN A 67 6.32 -5.58 17.98
C GLN A 67 7.66 -4.83 17.82
N ARG A 68 8.77 -5.39 18.31
CA ARG A 68 10.10 -4.77 18.18
C ARG A 68 10.64 -4.80 16.75
N ASP A 69 10.09 -5.67 15.91
CA ASP A 69 10.42 -5.75 14.49
C ASP A 69 9.54 -4.81 13.63
N GLU A 70 8.67 -3.99 14.23
CA GLU A 70 7.92 -2.99 13.46
C GLU A 70 8.80 -1.79 13.06
N VAL A 71 8.58 -1.30 11.84
CA VAL A 71 9.25 -0.11 11.32
C VAL A 71 8.58 1.13 11.89
N GLU A 72 9.36 1.94 12.61
CA GLU A 72 8.93 3.25 13.08
C GLU A 72 9.06 4.26 11.94
N CYS A 73 8.00 5.01 11.65
CA CYS A 73 8.01 6.01 10.60
C CYS A 73 7.02 7.16 10.84
N ALA A 74 7.28 8.29 10.18
CA ALA A 74 6.36 9.41 10.07
C ALA A 74 6.25 9.82 8.59
N VAL A 75 5.06 10.29 8.20
CA VAL A 75 4.80 10.75 6.84
C VAL A 75 4.39 12.20 6.88
N TYR A 76 4.99 12.99 6.00
CA TYR A 76 4.67 14.40 5.84
C TYR A 76 4.09 14.67 4.46
N ASN A 77 3.06 15.52 4.40
CA ASN A 77 2.66 16.20 3.17
C ASN A 77 3.16 17.64 3.27
N ARG A 78 4.15 17.99 2.44
CA ARG A 78 4.97 19.19 2.59
C ARG A 78 5.51 19.21 4.02
N ASP A 79 5.10 20.16 4.84
CA ASP A 79 5.57 20.32 6.22
C ASP A 79 4.59 19.79 7.28
N GLU A 80 3.42 19.27 6.88
CA GLU A 80 2.40 18.75 7.78
C GLU A 80 2.59 17.24 8.00
N CYS A 81 2.70 16.80 9.25
CA CYS A 81 2.72 15.38 9.60
C CYS A 81 1.31 14.78 9.44
N ILE A 82 1.13 13.88 8.48
CA ILE A 82 -0.16 13.26 8.17
C ILE A 82 -0.30 11.83 8.70
N TYR A 83 0.81 11.18 9.03
CA TYR A 83 0.81 9.85 9.62
C TYR A 83 2.01 9.67 10.55
N GLU A 84 1.83 8.97 11.67
CA GLU A 84 2.91 8.65 12.59
C GLU A 84 2.70 7.28 13.23
N LYS A 85 3.72 6.42 13.12
CA LYS A 85 3.81 5.11 13.77
C LYS A 85 5.10 5.07 14.58
N SER A 86 4.95 5.12 15.90
CA SER A 86 6.05 4.95 16.85
C SER A 86 5.67 3.93 17.90
N VAL A 87 6.60 3.01 18.20
CA VAL A 87 6.44 1.96 19.23
C VAL A 87 6.30 2.57 20.63
N LYS A 88 6.72 3.83 20.81
CA LYS A 88 6.54 4.58 22.06
C LYS A 88 5.11 5.07 22.28
N SER A 89 4.24 5.00 21.27
CA SER A 89 2.81 5.31 21.42
C SER A 89 2.10 4.15 22.11
N SER A 90 1.42 4.43 23.23
CA SER A 90 0.62 3.45 23.99
C SER A 90 -0.49 2.80 23.17
N ASP A 91 -0.85 3.39 22.03
CA ASP A 91 -1.99 2.99 21.21
C ASP A 91 -1.68 1.85 20.22
N LEU A 92 -0.45 1.31 20.24
CA LEU A 92 -0.02 0.23 19.34
C LEU A 92 -0.03 -1.17 19.95
N GLU A 93 -0.58 -1.35 21.16
CA GLU A 93 -0.73 -2.67 21.76
C GLU A 93 -1.64 -3.55 20.90
N ALA A 94 -1.09 -4.68 20.43
CA ALA A 94 -1.84 -5.66 19.66
C ALA A 94 -2.52 -6.68 20.57
N TYR A 95 -3.75 -7.08 20.26
CA TYR A 95 -4.57 -8.01 21.02
C TYR A 95 -4.89 -9.26 20.19
N SER A 96 -5.43 -10.30 20.83
CA SER A 96 -6.13 -11.35 20.08
C SER A 96 -7.43 -10.78 19.49
N PRO A 97 -7.96 -11.35 18.41
CA PRO A 97 -9.24 -10.94 17.81
C PRO A 97 -10.36 -10.80 18.84
N GLU A 98 -10.52 -11.78 19.74
CA GLU A 98 -11.59 -11.84 20.74
C GLU A 98 -11.45 -10.73 21.79
N ASN A 99 -10.21 -10.42 22.19
CA ASN A 99 -9.94 -9.35 23.14
C ASN A 99 -10.17 -7.97 22.52
N LEU A 100 -9.90 -7.82 21.23
CA LEU A 100 -10.12 -6.57 20.51
C LEU A 100 -11.62 -6.24 20.39
N LEU A 101 -12.48 -7.25 20.19
CA LEU A 101 -13.93 -7.05 20.07
C LEU A 101 -14.54 -6.29 21.25
N ASN A 102 -14.00 -6.46 22.46
CA ASN A 102 -14.47 -5.76 23.66
C ASN A 102 -14.07 -4.28 23.70
N LYS A 103 -13.17 -3.84 22.81
CA LYS A 103 -12.66 -2.47 22.72
C LYS A 103 -13.20 -1.70 21.52
N CYS A 104 -13.49 -2.40 20.43
CA CYS A 104 -13.93 -1.81 19.17
C CYS A 104 -15.29 -1.10 19.30
N LYS A 105 -15.40 0.01 18.59
CA LYS A 105 -16.64 0.75 18.31
C LYS A 105 -16.83 0.85 16.81
N ALA A 106 -18.09 0.86 16.38
CA ALA A 106 -18.42 1.03 14.96
C ALA A 106 -17.75 2.31 14.41
N GLY A 107 -17.08 2.19 13.26
CA GLY A 107 -16.27 3.25 12.64
C GLY A 107 -14.78 3.22 13.01
N ASP A 108 -14.34 2.34 13.92
CA ASP A 108 -12.92 2.16 14.22
C ASP A 108 -12.16 1.54 13.04
N LEU A 109 -10.93 1.99 12.81
CA LEU A 109 -9.99 1.28 11.94
C LEU A 109 -9.28 0.22 12.74
N VAL A 110 -9.21 -0.97 12.17
CA VAL A 110 -8.50 -2.10 12.73
C VAL A 110 -7.39 -2.51 11.79
N GLU A 111 -6.22 -2.78 12.35
CA GLU A 111 -5.09 -3.35 11.64
C GLU A 111 -4.80 -4.75 12.17
N PHE A 112 -4.65 -5.71 11.26
CA PHE A 112 -4.18 -7.06 11.53
C PHE A 112 -2.69 -7.15 11.18
N VAL A 113 -1.89 -7.63 12.13
CA VAL A 113 -0.43 -7.63 12.06
C VAL A 113 0.14 -9.03 12.28
N ALA A 114 1.19 -9.34 11.52
CA ALA A 114 1.97 -10.57 11.63
C ALA A 114 3.37 -10.31 11.06
N THR A 115 4.39 -10.95 11.64
CA THR A 115 5.78 -10.82 11.18
C THR A 115 5.91 -11.34 9.75
N GLY A 116 6.52 -10.55 8.85
CA GLY A 116 6.73 -10.99 7.47
C GLY A 116 5.45 -10.98 6.61
N GLN A 117 4.40 -10.29 7.02
CA GLN A 117 3.16 -10.13 6.23
C GLN A 117 2.78 -8.65 6.13
N TYR A 118 2.20 -8.26 5.00
CA TYR A 118 1.64 -6.92 4.86
C TYR A 118 0.58 -6.67 5.94
N PRO A 119 0.61 -5.53 6.63
CA PRO A 119 -0.47 -5.15 7.53
C PRO A 119 -1.79 -5.08 6.77
N HIS A 120 -2.82 -5.72 7.33
CA HIS A 120 -4.14 -5.77 6.70
C HIS A 120 -5.10 -4.85 7.45
N TRP A 121 -5.75 -3.93 6.75
CA TRP A 121 -6.61 -2.93 7.37
C TRP A 121 -8.09 -3.22 7.11
N ALA A 122 -8.92 -2.85 8.08
CA ALA A 122 -10.36 -3.04 8.01
C ALA A 122 -11.10 -1.94 8.77
N VAL A 123 -12.38 -1.76 8.46
CA VAL A 123 -13.31 -0.88 9.19
C VAL A 123 -14.21 -1.76 10.05
N TYR A 124 -14.21 -1.57 11.36
CA TYR A 124 -15.17 -2.24 12.25
C TYR A 124 -16.54 -1.60 12.09
N VAL A 125 -17.56 -2.39 11.73
CA VAL A 125 -18.91 -1.88 11.40
C VAL A 125 -19.95 -2.15 12.48
N GLY A 126 -19.57 -2.82 13.57
CA GLY A 126 -20.48 -3.28 14.62
C GLY A 126 -20.72 -4.78 14.55
N ASP A 127 -21.41 -5.33 15.55
CA ASP A 127 -21.83 -6.74 15.60
C ASP A 127 -20.71 -7.77 15.32
N PHE A 128 -19.51 -7.49 15.81
CA PHE A 128 -18.30 -8.30 15.60
C PHE A 128 -17.82 -8.41 14.14
N GLN A 129 -18.33 -7.54 13.27
CA GLN A 129 -18.04 -7.54 11.84
C GLN A 129 -17.09 -6.41 11.42
N VAL A 130 -16.36 -6.69 10.35
CA VAL A 130 -15.47 -5.75 9.69
C VAL A 130 -15.73 -5.74 8.19
N VAL A 131 -15.55 -4.57 7.57
CA VAL A 131 -15.48 -4.43 6.12
C VAL A 131 -14.03 -4.19 5.71
N HIS A 132 -13.55 -4.96 4.74
CA HIS A 132 -12.17 -4.92 4.29
C HIS A 132 -12.05 -5.23 2.80
N LEU A 133 -11.07 -4.60 2.14
CA LEU A 133 -10.64 -5.00 0.80
C LEU A 133 -9.66 -6.16 0.94
N HIS A 134 -10.01 -7.34 0.43
CA HIS A 134 -9.18 -8.55 0.51
C HIS A 134 -9.32 -9.38 -0.76
N ARG A 135 -8.18 -9.74 -1.37
CA ARG A 135 -8.14 -10.47 -2.67
C ARG A 135 -9.05 -9.83 -3.73
N SER A 136 -8.85 -8.53 -3.97
CA SER A 136 -9.58 -7.75 -4.99
C SER A 136 -11.11 -7.72 -4.83
N GLU A 137 -11.61 -7.87 -3.60
CA GLU A 137 -13.04 -7.73 -3.28
C GLU A 137 -13.23 -7.02 -1.93
N VAL A 138 -14.21 -6.13 -1.85
CA VAL A 138 -14.65 -5.56 -0.58
C VAL A 138 -15.65 -6.50 0.09
N LYS A 139 -15.25 -7.09 1.22
CA LYS A 139 -16.02 -8.11 1.95
C LYS A 139 -16.52 -7.57 3.28
N ASN A 140 -17.71 -8.01 3.69
CA ASN A 140 -18.17 -7.92 5.07
C ASN A 140 -17.97 -9.30 5.72
N SER A 141 -17.18 -9.36 6.78
CA SER A 141 -16.71 -10.60 7.42
C SER A 141 -16.76 -10.46 8.93
N PHE A 142 -16.81 -11.57 9.67
CA PHE A 142 -16.51 -11.51 11.11
C PHE A 142 -15.05 -11.12 11.33
N LEU A 143 -14.77 -10.33 12.36
CA LEU A 143 -13.40 -9.88 12.67
C LEU A 143 -12.45 -11.05 12.86
N THR A 144 -12.91 -12.12 13.52
CA THR A 144 -12.14 -13.34 13.78
C THR A 144 -11.78 -14.11 12.51
N ASP A 145 -12.67 -14.10 11.51
CA ASP A 145 -12.44 -14.75 10.22
C ASP A 145 -11.50 -13.90 9.36
N ALA A 146 -11.72 -12.59 9.33
CA ALA A 146 -10.92 -11.63 8.57
C ALA A 146 -9.49 -11.52 9.10
N SER A 147 -9.27 -11.72 10.40
CA SER A 147 -7.93 -11.66 10.99
C SER A 147 -7.08 -12.89 10.68
N GLN A 148 -7.68 -14.03 10.32
CA GLN A 148 -6.99 -15.29 10.03
C GLN A 148 -5.99 -15.68 11.15
N GLY A 149 -6.35 -15.43 12.41
CA GLY A 149 -5.51 -15.70 13.58
C GLY A 149 -4.42 -14.67 13.87
N ARG A 150 -4.28 -13.62 13.05
CA ARG A 150 -3.33 -12.52 13.27
C ARG A 150 -3.73 -11.70 14.50
N ARG A 151 -2.73 -11.05 15.12
CA ARG A 151 -3.00 -10.07 16.18
C ARG A 151 -3.61 -8.81 15.59
N CYS A 152 -4.44 -8.13 16.36
CA CYS A 152 -5.23 -6.99 15.89
C CYS A 152 -5.06 -5.78 16.81
N ARG A 153 -5.14 -4.56 16.26
CA ARG A 153 -5.14 -3.31 17.03
C ARG A 153 -6.02 -2.24 16.40
N ILE A 154 -6.50 -1.30 17.21
CA ILE A 154 -7.23 -0.12 16.72
C ILE A 154 -6.20 0.93 16.30
N VAL A 155 -6.32 1.47 15.09
CA VAL A 155 -5.32 2.36 14.47
C VAL A 155 -5.90 3.72 14.06
N ASN A 156 -6.94 4.15 14.78
CA ASN A 156 -7.68 5.39 14.52
C ASN A 156 -6.81 6.64 14.39
N ASP A 157 -5.72 6.69 15.13
CA ASP A 157 -4.89 7.88 15.32
C ASP A 157 -3.56 7.82 14.57
N LEU A 158 -3.32 6.76 13.78
CA LEU A 158 -2.11 6.68 12.94
C LEU A 158 -2.09 7.81 11.92
N TYR A 159 -3.20 8.04 11.23
CA TYR A 159 -3.40 9.19 10.36
C TYR A 159 -3.91 10.40 11.14
N LYS A 160 -3.33 11.58 10.89
CA LYS A 160 -3.63 12.83 11.60
C LYS A 160 -4.70 13.68 10.91
N PHE A 161 -5.48 13.07 10.01
CA PHE A 161 -6.59 13.73 9.34
C PHE A 161 -7.82 13.84 10.24
N LYS A 162 -8.67 14.82 9.97
CA LYS A 162 -9.98 14.92 10.63
C LYS A 162 -10.87 13.74 10.21
N ALA A 163 -11.23 12.89 11.16
CA ALA A 163 -12.13 11.77 10.94
C ALA A 163 -13.57 12.24 10.64
N LEU A 164 -14.28 11.46 9.83
CA LEU A 164 -15.72 11.54 9.65
C LEU A 164 -16.44 10.98 10.90
N GLY A 165 -17.73 11.28 11.04
CA GLY A 165 -18.54 10.67 12.11
C GLY A 165 -18.69 9.16 11.91
N ALA A 166 -18.75 8.40 13.01
CA ALA A 166 -18.80 6.94 12.99
C ALA A 166 -19.83 6.36 12.01
N ASP A 167 -21.05 6.90 12.01
CA ASP A 167 -22.13 6.46 11.11
C ASP A 167 -21.75 6.64 9.63
N MET A 168 -21.08 7.74 9.29
CA MET A 168 -20.60 8.01 7.93
C MET A 168 -19.45 7.06 7.55
N VAL A 169 -18.56 6.72 8.49
CA VAL A 169 -17.48 5.75 8.25
C VAL A 169 -18.05 4.37 7.94
N VAL A 170 -19.03 3.94 8.74
CA VAL A 170 -19.73 2.65 8.54
C VAL A 170 -20.49 2.67 7.22
N GLN A 171 -21.23 3.73 6.92
CA GLN A 171 -21.94 3.89 5.66
C GLN A 171 -20.98 3.81 4.46
N ASN A 172 -19.89 4.58 4.49
CA ASN A 172 -18.85 4.56 3.44
C ASN A 172 -18.31 3.15 3.21
N ALA A 173 -18.09 2.37 4.27
CA ALA A 173 -17.59 1.01 4.16
C ALA A 173 -18.66 0.06 3.58
N MET A 174 -19.88 0.08 4.14
CA MET A 174 -20.97 -0.82 3.77
C MET A 174 -21.45 -0.62 2.32
N GLU A 175 -21.45 0.61 1.81
CA GLU A 175 -21.82 0.92 0.42
C GLU A 175 -20.87 0.32 -0.62
N GLN A 176 -19.65 -0.07 -0.22
CA GLN A 176 -18.66 -0.65 -1.13
C GLN A 176 -18.65 -2.18 -1.12
N VAL A 177 -19.40 -2.83 -0.20
CA VAL A 177 -19.40 -4.29 -0.07
C VAL A 177 -19.89 -4.95 -1.37
N GLY A 178 -19.10 -5.91 -1.84
CA GLY A 178 -19.36 -6.66 -3.07
C GLY A 178 -18.69 -6.12 -4.32
N LEU A 179 -18.06 -4.93 -4.28
CA LEU A 179 -17.25 -4.43 -5.39
C LEU A 179 -16.00 -5.29 -5.60
N LYS A 180 -15.64 -5.53 -6.86
CA LYS A 180 -14.52 -6.40 -7.26
C LYS A 180 -13.69 -5.84 -8.41
N ASP A 181 -12.43 -6.27 -8.47
CA ASP A 181 -11.53 -6.06 -9.60
C ASP A 181 -11.54 -4.61 -10.14
N ARG A 182 -11.98 -4.42 -11.39
CA ARG A 182 -11.96 -3.13 -12.09
C ARG A 182 -12.91 -2.09 -11.51
N GLU A 183 -13.84 -2.48 -10.66
CA GLU A 183 -14.76 -1.56 -9.98
C GLU A 183 -14.13 -0.90 -8.76
N LEU A 184 -13.01 -1.44 -8.27
CA LEU A 184 -12.31 -0.93 -7.11
C LEU A 184 -11.66 0.42 -7.39
N SER A 185 -11.71 1.30 -6.39
CA SER A 185 -11.01 2.59 -6.39
C SER A 185 -9.74 2.58 -5.54
N TRP A 186 -9.35 1.45 -4.94
CA TRP A 186 -8.21 1.35 -4.01
C TRP A 186 -7.36 0.13 -4.37
N ARG A 187 -6.04 0.25 -4.24
CA ARG A 187 -5.12 -0.87 -4.48
C ARG A 187 -4.97 -1.82 -3.30
N ASN A 188 -5.09 -1.30 -2.08
CA ASN A 188 -4.82 -2.05 -0.86
C ASN A 188 -5.82 -1.72 0.24
N SER A 189 -5.84 -2.58 1.26
CA SER A 189 -6.78 -2.50 2.37
C SER A 189 -6.65 -1.24 3.22
N GLU A 190 -5.43 -0.71 3.34
CA GLU A 190 -5.15 0.53 4.09
C GLU A 190 -5.77 1.75 3.41
N CYS A 191 -5.55 1.92 2.11
CA CYS A 191 -6.16 3.00 1.33
C CYS A 191 -7.69 2.96 1.41
N PHE A 192 -8.29 1.76 1.31
CA PHE A 192 -9.74 1.59 1.44
C PHE A 192 -10.25 2.01 2.83
N ALA A 193 -9.65 1.48 3.89
CA ALA A 193 -10.07 1.74 5.26
C ALA A 193 -9.87 3.23 5.64
N ALA A 194 -8.72 3.80 5.28
CA ALA A 194 -8.42 5.21 5.50
C ALA A 194 -9.37 6.13 4.70
N TRP A 195 -9.72 5.79 3.45
CA TRP A 195 -10.74 6.52 2.71
C TRP A 195 -12.09 6.49 3.41
N CYS A 196 -12.53 5.33 3.91
CA CYS A 196 -13.81 5.21 4.63
C CYS A 196 -13.85 6.16 5.83
N ARG A 197 -12.74 6.28 6.58
CA ARG A 197 -12.66 7.11 7.78
C ARG A 197 -12.48 8.61 7.51
N PHE A 198 -11.71 8.97 6.49
CA PHE A 198 -11.29 10.36 6.28
C PHE A 198 -11.90 11.04 5.04
N GLY A 199 -12.49 10.27 4.12
CA GLY A 199 -13.13 10.79 2.90
C GLY A 199 -12.18 11.47 1.90
N LYS A 200 -10.87 11.32 2.08
CA LYS A 200 -9.81 11.97 1.30
C LYS A 200 -9.63 11.27 -0.04
N ARG A 201 -9.74 12.01 -1.16
CA ARG A 201 -9.63 11.46 -2.52
C ARG A 201 -8.25 10.88 -2.83
N GLU A 202 -7.23 11.33 -2.10
CA GLU A 202 -5.83 10.96 -2.24
C GLU A 202 -5.58 9.47 -1.94
N PHE A 203 -6.47 8.82 -1.19
CA PHE A 203 -6.44 7.38 -0.97
C PHE A 203 -6.96 6.56 -2.17
N LYS A 204 -7.67 7.17 -3.12
CA LYS A 204 -8.16 6.49 -4.32
C LYS A 204 -7.09 6.42 -5.40
N MET A 205 -7.10 5.35 -6.18
CA MET A 205 -6.30 5.21 -7.40
C MET A 205 -6.51 6.40 -8.33
N GLY A 206 -5.42 7.04 -8.73
CA GLY A 206 -5.47 8.25 -9.57
C GLY A 206 -6.15 9.46 -8.90
N GLY A 207 -6.30 9.44 -7.57
CA GLY A 207 -6.91 10.51 -6.79
C GLY A 207 -6.14 11.82 -6.82
N GLU A 208 -4.85 11.78 -7.15
CA GLU A 208 -3.92 12.90 -7.19
C GLU A 208 -3.29 13.10 -8.58
N ILE A 209 -2.99 14.36 -8.89
CA ILE A 209 -2.35 14.76 -10.15
C ILE A 209 -0.83 14.74 -9.95
N ARG A 210 -0.13 13.88 -10.70
CA ARG A 210 1.33 13.69 -10.62
C ARG A 210 2.08 14.69 -11.51
N ILE A 211 2.11 15.98 -11.13
CA ILE A 211 2.87 17.03 -11.86
C ILE A 211 4.12 17.41 -11.05
N GLY A 212 5.25 16.75 -11.35
CA GLY A 212 6.64 17.20 -11.12
C GLY A 212 7.09 17.51 -9.68
N LYS A 213 6.17 17.65 -8.71
CA LYS A 213 6.46 17.90 -7.30
C LYS A 213 6.34 16.59 -6.54
N GLN A 214 7.20 16.42 -5.54
CA GLN A 214 7.14 15.33 -4.56
C GLN A 214 6.67 15.87 -3.21
N PRO A 215 5.35 16.03 -2.99
CA PRO A 215 4.86 16.63 -1.75
C PRO A 215 4.97 15.67 -0.55
N TYR A 216 5.09 14.36 -0.78
CA TYR A 216 5.09 13.37 0.30
C TYR A 216 6.49 12.98 0.70
N ARG A 217 6.77 12.99 2.02
CA ARG A 217 8.05 12.55 2.58
C ARG A 217 7.81 11.45 3.61
N LEU A 218 8.32 10.25 3.35
CA LEU A 218 8.35 9.14 4.32
C LEU A 218 9.66 9.21 5.09
N LYS A 219 9.57 9.39 6.40
CA LYS A 219 10.71 9.40 7.32
C LYS A 219 10.73 8.09 8.10
N ILE A 220 11.73 7.24 7.85
CA ILE A 220 11.95 5.95 8.52
C ILE A 220 12.97 6.14 9.65
N PHE A 221 12.62 5.80 10.88
CA PHE A 221 13.48 6.02 12.05
C PHE A 221 14.40 4.82 12.30
N LEU A 222 15.71 5.05 12.13
CA LEU A 222 16.75 4.04 12.39
C LEU A 222 17.14 4.02 13.86
N SER A 223 17.22 5.20 14.47
CA SER A 223 17.42 5.43 15.90
C SER A 223 16.81 6.78 16.30
N ASP A 224 16.81 7.12 17.59
CA ASP A 224 16.33 8.43 18.07
C ASP A 224 17.01 9.64 17.40
N LYS A 225 18.21 9.45 16.81
CA LYS A 225 18.99 10.52 16.18
C LYS A 225 19.12 10.41 14.67
N GLN A 226 18.73 9.27 14.08
CA GLN A 226 18.98 8.99 12.67
C GLN A 226 17.69 8.51 12.00
N ALA A 227 17.38 9.13 10.87
CA ALA A 227 16.26 8.75 10.03
C ALA A 227 16.66 8.79 8.56
N HIS A 228 16.04 7.92 7.76
CA HIS A 228 16.13 7.94 6.31
C HIS A 228 14.86 8.58 5.75
N VAL A 229 14.98 9.41 4.71
CA VAL A 229 13.84 10.13 4.12
C VAL A 229 13.73 9.80 2.64
N LEU A 230 12.53 9.39 2.23
CA LEU A 230 12.16 9.11 0.84
C LEU A 230 11.06 10.10 0.41
N GLU A 231 11.10 10.55 -0.85
CA GLU A 231 10.17 11.54 -1.39
C GLU A 231 9.31 10.94 -2.50
N PHE A 232 8.01 11.24 -2.51
CA PHE A 232 7.02 10.67 -3.42
C PHE A 232 6.11 11.74 -4.01
N GLN A 233 5.69 11.51 -5.26
CA GLN A 233 4.76 12.38 -5.98
C GLN A 233 3.30 12.18 -5.55
N SER A 234 2.97 10.99 -5.04
CA SER A 234 1.60 10.62 -4.65
C SER A 234 1.56 9.93 -3.28
N LEU A 235 0.42 10.05 -2.61
CA LEU A 235 0.14 9.37 -1.35
C LEU A 235 0.14 7.85 -1.55
N GLU A 236 -0.37 7.40 -2.68
CA GLU A 236 -0.44 5.99 -3.08
C GLU A 236 0.95 5.34 -3.11
N ASP A 237 1.91 5.92 -3.84
CA ASP A 237 3.25 5.35 -3.95
C ASP A 237 3.96 5.34 -2.57
N MET A 238 3.73 6.37 -1.76
CA MET A 238 4.26 6.44 -0.40
C MET A 238 3.68 5.35 0.50
N ILE A 239 2.37 5.10 0.45
CA ILE A 239 1.72 4.02 1.22
C ILE A 239 2.29 2.66 0.79
N MET A 240 2.48 2.43 -0.51
CA MET A 240 3.08 1.18 -1.01
C MET A 240 4.47 0.95 -0.44
N GLU A 241 5.33 1.97 -0.45
CA GLU A 241 6.68 1.84 0.12
C GLU A 241 6.64 1.65 1.65
N LYS A 242 5.75 2.35 2.36
CA LYS A 242 5.56 2.15 3.80
C LYS A 242 5.13 0.70 4.11
N ARG A 243 4.15 0.19 3.36
CA ARG A 243 3.65 -1.20 3.50
C ARG A 243 4.74 -2.23 3.19
N ARG A 244 5.58 -1.99 2.18
CA ARG A 244 6.76 -2.83 1.89
C ARG A 244 7.72 -2.88 3.08
N ASN A 245 8.02 -1.73 3.67
CA ASN A 245 8.87 -1.65 4.85
C ASN A 245 8.26 -2.40 6.05
N ASP A 246 6.95 -2.26 6.28
CA ASP A 246 6.25 -3.01 7.33
C ASP A 246 6.28 -4.54 7.08
N HIS A 247 6.16 -4.98 5.83
CA HIS A 247 6.24 -6.40 5.47
C HIS A 247 7.64 -6.98 5.68
N LEU A 248 8.70 -6.24 5.32
CA LEU A 248 10.08 -6.66 5.53
C LEU A 248 10.47 -6.71 7.00
N GLY A 249 9.91 -5.81 7.81
CA GLY A 249 10.28 -5.65 9.20
C GLY A 249 11.54 -4.80 9.40
N ARG A 250 11.68 -4.31 10.63
CA ARG A 250 12.71 -3.36 11.06
C ARG A 250 14.10 -3.86 10.74
N THR A 251 14.40 -5.12 11.07
CA THR A 251 15.75 -5.66 10.92
C THR A 251 16.21 -5.66 9.46
N ALA A 252 15.36 -6.10 8.54
CA ALA A 252 15.66 -6.15 7.12
C ALA A 252 15.76 -4.74 6.52
N VAL A 253 14.85 -3.83 6.86
CA VAL A 253 14.89 -2.43 6.39
C VAL A 253 16.17 -1.73 6.84
N LEU A 254 16.60 -1.92 8.10
CA LEU A 254 17.86 -1.35 8.58
C LEU A 254 19.07 -1.88 7.81
N GLN A 255 19.06 -3.17 7.46
CA GLN A 255 20.13 -3.79 6.68
C GLN A 255 20.17 -3.28 5.24
N GLU A 256 19.02 -3.15 4.57
CA GLU A 256 18.93 -2.55 3.22
C GLU A 256 19.50 -1.13 3.21
N LEU A 257 19.10 -0.30 4.17
CA LEU A 257 19.56 1.08 4.27
C LEU A 257 21.05 1.17 4.58
N ALA A 258 21.59 0.31 5.45
CA ALA A 258 23.02 0.26 5.74
C ALA A 258 23.86 -0.08 4.51
N ASN A 259 23.39 -0.99 3.66
CA ASN A 259 24.07 -1.37 2.42
C ASN A 259 24.09 -0.24 1.39
N HIS A 260 23.02 0.57 1.31
CA HIS A 260 23.01 1.76 0.46
C HIS A 260 24.06 2.80 0.90
N PHE A 261 24.27 2.98 2.21
CA PHE A 261 25.32 3.87 2.71
C PHE A 261 26.73 3.34 2.38
N SER A 262 27.01 2.04 2.60
CA SER A 262 28.34 1.48 2.34
C SER A 262 28.74 1.50 0.86
N LEU A 263 27.78 1.30 -0.05
CA LEU A 263 28.01 1.40 -1.49
C LEU A 263 28.29 2.85 -1.94
N ALA A 264 27.62 3.85 -1.36
CA ALA A 264 27.87 5.26 -1.68
C ALA A 264 29.29 5.72 -1.26
N TYR A 265 29.83 5.16 -0.17
CA TYR A 265 31.21 5.44 0.27
C TYR A 265 32.27 4.72 -0.58
N THR A 266 31.94 3.60 -1.21
CA THR A 266 32.89 2.82 -2.01
C THR A 266 33.09 3.39 -3.42
N VAL A 267 32.16 4.23 -3.90
CA VAL A 267 32.26 4.89 -5.23
C VAL A 267 33.03 6.22 -5.18
N LEU A 268 33.38 6.71 -3.98
CA LEU A 268 34.11 7.97 -3.77
C LEU A 268 35.62 7.80 -3.50
N HIS A 269 36.17 6.60 -3.72
CA HIS A 269 37.60 6.29 -3.62
C HIS A 269 38.10 5.55 -4.86
#